data_AF-A0A0A6UJI8-F1
#
_entry.id   AF-A0A0A6UJI8-F1
#
_cell.length_a   1.000
_cell.length_b   1.000
_cell.length_c   1.000
_cell.angle_alpha   90.00
_cell.angle_beta   90.00
_cell.angle_gamma   90.00
#
_symmetry.space_group_name_H-M   'P 1'
#
loop_
_entity.id
_entity.type
_entity.pdbx_description
1 polymer ?
#
loop_
_entity_poly.entity_id
_entity_poly.type
_entity_poly.pdbx_seq_one_letter_code
_entity_poly.pdbx_strand_id
1 'polypeptide(L)'
;MAGVAGLDEPTEASVIAELAGTVGAENAEMLWVIVCRRLKVSRPVTDPQHLIKATETLMELGDVLRVSGRSAKVRLITYRALEAALPG
;
A
#
# COMPACT_ATOMS: atom_id res chain seq x y z
N MET A 1 -0.93 -10.95 -29.06
CA MET A 1 -1.53 -11.78 -28.00
C MET A 1 -2.95 -11.29 -27.82
N ALA A 2 -3.93 -12.19 -27.91
CA ALA A 2 -5.34 -11.84 -27.91
C ALA A 2 -5.81 -11.63 -26.47
N GLY A 3 -6.19 -10.39 -26.13
CA GLY A 3 -6.93 -10.11 -24.91
C GLY A 3 -8.26 -10.85 -24.92
N VAL A 4 -8.70 -11.28 -23.73
CA VAL A 4 -10.07 -11.79 -23.55
C VAL A 4 -11.02 -10.63 -23.87
N ALA A 5 -11.97 -10.82 -24.78
CA ALA A 5 -12.80 -9.77 -25.35
C ALA A 5 -13.34 -8.80 -24.27
N GLY A 6 -12.87 -7.55 -24.30
CA GLY A 6 -13.34 -6.46 -23.42
C GLY A 6 -12.47 -6.14 -22.20
N LEU A 7 -11.37 -6.86 -21.95
CA LEU A 7 -10.43 -6.53 -20.87
C LEU A 7 -9.04 -6.25 -21.44
N ASP A 8 -8.57 -5.01 -21.24
CA ASP A 8 -7.19 -4.64 -21.51
C ASP A 8 -6.24 -5.44 -20.61
N GLU A 9 -5.07 -5.80 -21.14
CA GLU A 9 -4.05 -6.51 -20.36
C GLU A 9 -3.58 -5.61 -19.20
N PRO A 10 -3.66 -6.08 -17.94
CA PRO A 10 -3.25 -5.27 -16.80
C PRO A 10 -1.74 -5.00 -16.85
N THR A 11 -1.40 -3.72 -16.78
CA THR A 11 -0.02 -3.21 -16.76
C THR A 11 0.31 -2.64 -15.38
N GLU A 12 1.60 -2.54 -15.05
CA GLU A 12 2.04 -1.77 -13.88
C GLU A 12 1.37 -0.38 -13.83
N ALA A 13 1.31 0.33 -14.97
CA ALA A 13 0.72 1.66 -15.03
C ALA A 13 -0.77 1.65 -14.68
N SER A 14 -1.54 0.66 -15.16
CA SER A 14 -2.96 0.53 -14.83
C SER A 14 -3.19 0.25 -13.35
N VAL A 15 -2.34 -0.59 -12.73
CA VAL A 15 -2.43 -0.91 -11.29
C VAL A 15 -2.07 0.31 -10.44
N ILE A 16 -1.01 1.04 -10.80
CA ILE A 16 -0.62 2.27 -10.10
C ILE A 16 -1.73 3.32 -10.23
N ALA A 17 -2.35 3.46 -11.40
CA ALA A 17 -3.45 4.40 -11.61
C ALA A 17 -4.67 4.08 -10.74
N GLU A 18 -5.03 2.79 -10.63
CA GLU A 18 -6.12 2.36 -9.74
C GLU A 18 -5.79 2.66 -8.27
N LEU A 19 -4.57 2.35 -7.83
CA LEU A 19 -4.11 2.66 -6.47
C LEU A 19 -4.11 4.16 -6.22
N ALA A 20 -3.69 4.97 -7.19
CA ALA A 20 -3.68 6.43 -7.13
C ALA A 20 -5.09 7.00 -6.94
N GLY A 21 -6.12 6.36 -7.49
CA GLY A 21 -7.52 6.72 -7.25
C GLY A 21 -7.95 6.61 -5.79
N THR A 22 -7.26 5.79 -4.99
CA THR A 22 -7.56 5.56 -3.57
C THR A 22 -6.70 6.40 -2.63
N VAL A 23 -5.39 6.47 -2.89
CA VAL A 23 -4.42 7.07 -1.94
C VAL A 23 -3.75 8.34 -2.45
N GLY A 24 -4.05 8.76 -3.68
CA GLY A 24 -3.36 9.84 -4.38
C GLY A 24 -2.09 9.34 -5.10
N ALA A 25 -1.71 10.03 -6.18
CA ALA A 25 -0.67 9.57 -7.10
C ALA A 25 0.70 9.39 -6.44
N GLU A 26 1.14 10.35 -5.61
CA GLU A 26 2.44 10.28 -4.94
C GLU A 26 2.54 9.07 -3.99
N ASN A 27 1.51 8.86 -3.18
CA ASN A 27 1.44 7.72 -2.26
C ASN A 27 1.37 6.40 -3.02
N ALA A 28 0.60 6.33 -4.11
CA ALA A 28 0.51 5.12 -4.93
C ALA A 28 1.87 4.71 -5.49
N GLU A 29 2.61 5.67 -6.06
CA GLU A 29 3.96 5.44 -6.58
C GLU A 29 4.93 4.97 -5.48
N MET A 30 4.90 5.62 -4.31
CA MET A 30 5.75 5.23 -3.18
C MET A 30 5.43 3.84 -2.65
N LEU A 31 4.15 3.51 -2.46
CA LEU A 31 3.72 2.19 -2.01
C LEU A 31 4.09 1.11 -3.01
N TRP A 32 3.91 1.38 -4.31
CA TRP A 32 4.31 0.46 -5.36
C TRP A 32 5.82 0.20 -5.35
N VAL A 33 6.64 1.25 -5.25
CA VAL A 33 8.11 1.14 -5.12
C VAL A 33 8.50 0.26 -3.93
N ILE A 34 7.88 0.48 -2.77
CA ILE A 34 8.16 -0.30 -1.55
C ILE A 34 7.86 -1.79 -1.79
N VAL A 35 6.71 -2.08 -2.41
CA VAL A 35 6.30 -3.46 -2.69
C VAL A 35 7.20 -4.13 -3.71
N CYS A 36 7.51 -3.49 -4.83
CA CYS A 36 8.44 -4.04 -5.82
C CYS A 36 9.82 -4.33 -5.20
N ARG A 37 10.34 -3.42 -4.36
CA ARG A 37 11.59 -3.63 -3.63
C ARG A 37 11.52 -4.81 -2.68
N ARG A 38 10.43 -4.94 -1.91
CA ARG A 38 10.21 -6.06 -0.98
C ARG A 38 10.18 -7.40 -1.71
N LEU A 39 9.55 -7.45 -2.88
CA LEU A 39 9.46 -8.63 -3.72
C LEU A 39 10.71 -8.87 -4.58
N LYS A 40 11.68 -7.93 -4.57
CA LYS A 40 12.87 -7.93 -5.44
C LYS A 40 12.53 -8.01 -6.93
N VAL A 41 11.43 -7.38 -7.32
CA VAL A 41 10.98 -7.32 -8.72
C VAL A 41 11.44 -6.00 -9.33
N SER A 42 12.08 -6.08 -10.50
CA SER A 42 12.47 -4.91 -11.28
C SER A 42 11.24 -4.24 -11.92
N ARG A 43 11.27 -2.91 -11.95
CA ARG A 43 10.25 -2.11 -12.64
C ARG A 43 10.72 -1.76 -14.07
N PRO A 44 9.80 -1.65 -15.05
CA PRO A 44 8.37 -1.91 -14.92
C PRO A 44 8.07 -3.42 -14.77
N VAL A 45 7.08 -3.75 -13.95
CA VAL A 45 6.60 -5.11 -13.74
C VAL A 45 5.73 -5.52 -14.93
N THR A 46 6.24 -6.42 -15.76
CA THR A 46 5.55 -6.91 -16.96
C THR A 46 4.99 -8.32 -16.81
N ASP A 47 5.41 -9.06 -15.79
CA ASP A 47 4.91 -10.41 -15.51
C ASP A 47 3.62 -10.32 -14.68
N PRO A 48 2.47 -10.83 -15.20
CA PRO A 48 1.21 -10.83 -14.48
C PRO A 48 1.29 -11.52 -13.10
N GLN A 49 2.12 -12.54 -12.94
CA GLN A 49 2.30 -13.21 -11.64
C GLN A 49 2.97 -12.30 -10.61
N HIS A 50 3.89 -11.43 -11.05
CA HIS A 50 4.48 -10.42 -10.18
C HIS A 50 3.50 -9.28 -9.87
N LEU A 51 2.63 -8.90 -10.81
CA LEU A 51 1.56 -7.93 -10.54
C LEU A 51 0.59 -8.45 -9.48
N ILE A 52 0.15 -9.71 -9.58
CA ILE A 52 -0.71 -10.36 -8.59
C ILE A 52 -0.04 -10.33 -7.20
N LYS A 53 1.19 -10.84 -7.10
CA LYS A 53 1.93 -10.85 -5.82
C LYS A 53 2.16 -9.46 -5.24
N ALA A 54 2.40 -8.46 -6.09
CA ALA A 54 2.53 -7.07 -5.65
C ALA A 54 1.22 -6.55 -5.05
N THR A 55 0.07 -6.81 -5.69
CA THR A 55 -1.24 -6.42 -5.16
C THR A 55 -1.59 -7.14 -3.85
N GLU A 56 -1.28 -8.44 -3.72
CA GLU A 56 -1.44 -9.18 -2.46
C GLU A 56 -0.57 -8.58 -1.35
N THR A 57 0.69 -8.24 -1.68
CA THR A 57 1.61 -7.61 -0.72
C THR A 57 1.13 -6.23 -0.28
N LEU A 58 0.47 -5.46 -1.16
CA LEU A 58 -0.17 -4.19 -0.78
C LEU A 58 -1.29 -4.40 0.23
N MET A 59 -2.12 -5.43 0.05
CA MET A 59 -3.19 -5.77 0.99
C MET A 59 -2.63 -6.12 2.36
N GLU A 60 -1.62 -6.99 2.42
CA GLU A 60 -0.93 -7.35 3.66
C GLU A 60 -0.31 -6.13 4.34
N LEU A 61 0.34 -5.26 3.57
CA LEU A 61 0.94 -4.03 4.10
C LEU A 61 -0.13 -3.11 4.70
N GLY A 62 -1.27 -2.95 4.03
CA GLY A 62 -2.41 -2.19 4.55
C GLY A 62 -2.90 -2.70 5.90
N ASP A 63 -3.04 -4.01 6.05
CA ASP A 63 -3.45 -4.64 7.31
C ASP A 63 -2.45 -4.40 8.45
N VAL A 64 -1.15 -4.56 8.17
CA VAL A 64 -0.08 -4.28 9.13
C VAL A 64 -0.10 -2.81 9.54
N LEU A 65 -0.17 -1.89 8.57
CA LEU A 65 -0.24 -0.44 8.83
C LEU A 65 -1.44 -0.07 9.69
N ARG A 66 -2.60 -0.70 9.45
CA ARG A 66 -3.82 -0.48 10.25
C ARG A 66 -3.61 -0.86 11.72
N VAL A 67 -3.00 -2.02 11.99
CA VAL A 67 -2.72 -2.47 13.37
C VAL A 67 -1.67 -1.59 14.03
N SER A 68 -0.55 -1.32 13.36
CA SER A 68 0.52 -0.48 13.88
C SER A 68 0.06 0.95 14.16
N GLY A 69 -0.74 1.54 13.26
CA GLY A 69 -1.31 2.88 13.44
C GLY A 69 -2.27 2.96 14.63
N ARG A 70 -3.12 1.94 14.82
CA ARG A 70 -4.01 1.86 16.00
C ARG A 70 -3.21 1.77 17.31
N SER A 71 -2.19 0.93 17.35
CA SER A 71 -1.32 0.79 18.51
C SER A 71 -0.61 2.10 18.85
N ALA A 72 -0.03 2.77 17.85
CA ALA A 72 0.60 4.08 18.02
C ALA A 72 -0.40 5.13 18.54
N LYS A 73 -1.61 5.20 17.96
CA LYS A 73 -2.65 6.13 18.39
C LYS A 73 -3.03 5.93 19.86
N VAL A 74 -3.23 4.69 20.30
CA VAL A 74 -3.57 4.39 21.71
C VAL A 74 -2.48 4.91 22.64
N ARG A 75 -1.21 4.63 22.36
CA ARG A 75 -0.09 5.13 23.18
C ARG A 75 -0.08 6.66 23.28
N LEU A 76 -0.30 7.34 22.16
CA LEU A 76 -0.34 8.80 22.12
C LEU A 76 -1.52 9.38 22.91
N ILE A 77 -2.70 8.76 22.83
CA ILE A 77 -3.87 9.17 23.62
C ILE A 77 -3.61 8.98 25.11
N THR A 78 -3.09 7.81 25.51
CA THR A 78 -2.77 7.53 26.91
C THR A 78 -1.75 8.52 27.46
N TYR A 79 -0.70 8.83 26.69
CA TYR A 79 0.29 9.82 27.09
C TYR A 79 -0.35 11.19 27.36
N ARG A 80 -1.16 11.68 26.41
CA ARG A 80 -1.87 12.97 26.56
C ARG A 80 -2.83 12.97 27.75
N ALA A 81 -3.49 11.85 28.02
CA ALA A 81 -4.40 11.73 29.17
C ALA A 81 -3.64 11.77 30.50
N LEU A 82 -2.48 11.10 30.59
CA LEU A 82 -1.63 11.14 31.77
C LEU A 82 -1.03 12.52 31.99
N GLU A 83 -0.54 13.18 30.94
CA GLU A 83 -0.03 14.55 30.99
C GLU A 83 -1.08 15.52 31.51
N ALA A 84 -2.33 15.43 31.04
CA ALA A 84 -3.43 16.26 31.51
C ALA A 84 -3.87 15.96 32.96
N ALA A 85 -3.55 14.78 33.50
CA ALA A 85 -3.92 14.37 34.84
C ALA A 85 -2.84 14.67 35.90
N LEU A 86 -1.63 15.02 35.48
CA LEU A 86 -0.56 15.43 36.39
C LEU A 86 -0.78 16.89 36.80
N PRO A 87 -0.72 17.22 38.11
CA PRO A 87 -0.70 18.62 38.53
C PRO A 87 0.59 19.27 38.03
N GLY A 88 0.45 20.39 37.32
CA GLY A 88 1.57 21.24 36.92
C GLY A 88 2.29 21.86 38.10
#